data_AF-A0A316YU80-F1
#
_entry.id   AF-A0A316YU80-F1
#
_cell.length_a   1.000
_cell.length_b   1.000
_cell.length_c   1.000
_cell.angle_alpha   90.00
_cell.angle_beta   90.00
_cell.angle_gamma   90.00
#
_symmetry.space_group_name_H-M   'P 1'
#
loop_
_entity.id
_entity.type
_entity.pdbx_description
1 polymer ?
#
loop_
_entity_poly.entity_id
_entity_poly.type
_entity_poly.pdbx_seq_one_letter_code
_entity_poly.pdbx_strand_id
1 'polypeptide(L)'
;MSPPHAAKWMQTHRAQFGKRPLSGLTLPGSHDAGTYQIKFGTSAALESHVITQERSIYDQLGLGVRRFDIRPTLASENDETKPSWNSGHYSNTTIGWQGASCTPIDDIVVDVNNFTSENAELIVLDVSHVQAFQIHTVITDQRGASEADWLDLMERLSKIERLFTMDPPERNKKALQTYDVDTFIGNNKAAVIVLVEDCPYPDQLFAHRLWPKTMSNGQEFLDSSGTSINRPQDTEDAIFATLKTPLESIFGNSSSALSIAQKLQEEKFPDVLQKAIDGLPANLATDRIINADLLTFCIAIMYLKLNIAQGLDGNKIVVYGGALITDAKVHDRIQQAIDKGTSFEVSNDNLGTDPWPGLKKSCGVYYKQNGQIKGRWAPEFSALLFS
;
A
#
# COMPACT_ATOMS: atom_id res chain seq x y z
N MET A 1 3.10 -19.58 -1.37
CA MET A 1 4.21 -18.78 -1.94
C MET A 1 3.62 -17.93 -3.05
N SER A 2 3.83 -16.61 -3.01
CA SER A 2 3.37 -15.72 -4.07
C SER A 2 4.14 -15.97 -5.37
N PRO A 3 3.50 -15.91 -6.55
CA PRO A 3 4.18 -16.08 -7.83
C PRO A 3 5.32 -15.06 -8.04
N PRO A 4 6.44 -15.47 -8.67
CA PRO A 4 7.60 -14.61 -8.86
C PRO A 4 7.31 -13.29 -9.59
N HIS A 5 6.36 -13.26 -10.53
CA HIS A 5 6.06 -12.03 -11.29
C HIS A 5 5.47 -10.93 -10.41
N ALA A 6 4.73 -11.28 -9.35
CA ALA A 6 4.19 -10.30 -8.42
C ALA A 6 5.23 -9.86 -7.39
N ALA A 7 6.06 -10.78 -6.89
CA ALA A 7 7.15 -10.43 -5.98
C ALA A 7 8.26 -9.62 -6.69
N LYS A 8 8.41 -9.73 -8.01
CA LYS A 8 9.47 -9.08 -8.81
C LYS A 8 8.90 -8.22 -9.94
N TRP A 9 7.73 -7.62 -9.72
CA TRP A 9 7.01 -6.91 -10.78
C TRP A 9 7.78 -5.67 -11.26
N MET A 10 8.50 -4.98 -10.36
CA MET A 10 9.26 -3.79 -10.76
C MET A 10 10.43 -4.18 -11.67
N GLN A 11 11.17 -5.23 -11.32
CA GLN A 11 12.22 -5.76 -12.18
C GLN A 11 11.69 -6.30 -13.51
N THR A 12 10.56 -7.01 -13.49
CA THR A 12 9.92 -7.57 -14.70
C THR A 12 9.61 -6.48 -15.73
N HIS A 13 9.21 -5.30 -15.28
CA HIS A 13 8.82 -4.20 -16.14
C HIS A 13 9.86 -3.07 -16.24
N ARG A 14 11.04 -3.25 -15.61
CA ARG A 14 12.13 -2.25 -15.56
C ARG A 14 12.56 -1.76 -16.94
N ALA A 15 12.53 -2.61 -17.97
CA ALA A 15 12.87 -2.18 -19.33
C ALA A 15 11.97 -1.04 -19.86
N GLN A 16 10.73 -0.92 -19.37
CA GLN A 16 9.77 0.07 -19.82
C GLN A 16 9.83 1.39 -19.03
N PHE A 17 10.14 1.32 -17.74
CA PHE A 17 10.10 2.49 -16.84
C PHE A 17 11.37 2.79 -16.06
N GLY A 18 12.42 1.96 -16.18
CA GLY A 18 13.67 2.14 -15.43
C GLY A 18 14.29 3.51 -15.62
N LYS A 19 14.25 4.04 -16.85
CA LYS A 19 14.73 5.38 -17.22
C LYS A 19 13.67 6.48 -17.16
N ARG A 20 12.58 6.25 -16.42
CA ARG A 20 11.52 7.23 -16.22
C ARG A 20 11.52 7.68 -14.77
N PRO A 21 11.08 8.91 -14.49
CA PRO A 21 10.92 9.39 -13.12
C PRO A 21 10.02 8.46 -12.31
N LEU A 22 10.31 8.30 -11.02
CA LEU A 22 9.52 7.52 -10.08
C LEU A 22 8.05 7.99 -10.01
N SER A 23 7.77 9.29 -10.21
CA SER A 23 6.41 9.84 -10.34
C SER A 23 5.60 9.26 -11.52
N GLY A 24 6.28 8.66 -12.50
CA GLY A 24 5.65 7.93 -13.60
C GLY A 24 5.06 6.58 -13.19
N LEU A 25 5.37 6.08 -11.98
CA LEU A 25 4.80 4.84 -11.45
C LEU A 25 3.47 5.11 -10.73
N THR A 26 2.70 4.04 -10.52
CA THR A 26 1.60 4.00 -9.58
C THR A 26 1.88 2.85 -8.64
N LEU A 27 2.21 3.13 -7.38
CA LEU A 27 2.62 2.10 -6.43
C LEU A 27 1.38 1.45 -5.78
N PRO A 28 1.35 0.11 -5.63
CA PRO A 28 0.37 -0.56 -4.79
C PRO A 28 0.72 -0.31 -3.31
N GLY A 29 -0.23 0.26 -2.58
CA GLY A 29 -0.09 0.70 -1.19
C GLY A 29 -0.92 -0.11 -0.20
N SER A 30 -0.41 -0.26 1.02
CA SER A 30 -1.17 -0.79 2.15
C SER A 30 -1.35 0.29 3.22
N HIS A 31 -2.60 0.54 3.61
CA HIS A 31 -2.96 1.44 4.69
C HIS A 31 -2.91 0.69 6.03
N ASP A 32 -2.50 1.37 7.11
CA ASP A 32 -2.36 0.77 8.45
C ASP A 32 -1.65 -0.60 8.40
N ALA A 33 -0.58 -0.69 7.62
CA ALA A 33 -0.14 -1.95 7.04
C ALA A 33 0.36 -2.98 8.06
N GLY A 34 0.80 -2.51 9.24
CA GLY A 34 1.26 -3.34 10.34
C GLY A 34 0.13 -3.86 11.25
N THR A 35 -1.15 -3.64 10.93
CA THR A 35 -2.30 -4.00 11.79
C THR A 35 -2.92 -5.35 11.39
N TYR A 36 -2.09 -6.39 11.24
CA TYR A 36 -2.54 -7.75 10.90
C TYR A 36 -2.58 -8.72 12.09
N GLN A 37 -2.14 -8.27 13.26
CA GLN A 37 -2.22 -8.98 14.52
C GLN A 37 -2.24 -7.97 15.68
N ILE A 38 -2.98 -8.27 16.75
CA ILE A 38 -2.92 -7.49 17.99
C ILE A 38 -1.90 -8.13 18.91
N LYS A 39 -1.02 -7.32 19.51
CA LYS A 39 -0.09 -7.75 20.56
C LYS A 39 -0.64 -7.44 21.94
N PHE A 40 -1.04 -6.20 22.16
CA PHE A 40 -1.72 -5.74 23.37
C PHE A 40 -2.47 -4.44 23.08
N GLY A 41 -3.42 -4.08 23.93
CA GLY A 41 -4.21 -2.87 23.73
C GLY A 41 -5.07 -2.52 24.93
N THR A 42 -5.88 -1.50 24.77
CA THR A 42 -6.86 -1.11 25.78
C THR A 42 -8.04 -2.09 25.83
N SER A 43 -8.87 -2.02 26.87
CA SER A 43 -10.05 -2.88 27.00
C SER A 43 -11.08 -2.72 25.88
N ALA A 44 -11.06 -1.59 25.16
CA ALA A 44 -11.90 -1.32 23.99
C ALA A 44 -11.23 -1.68 22.65
N ALA A 45 -10.01 -2.24 22.67
CA ALA A 45 -9.26 -2.62 21.48
C ALA A 45 -9.76 -3.95 20.88
N LEU A 46 -10.98 -3.93 20.34
CA LEU A 46 -11.55 -5.08 19.65
C LEU A 46 -10.83 -5.30 18.31
N GLU A 47 -10.48 -6.57 18.02
CA GLU A 47 -9.91 -6.96 16.72
C GLU A 47 -10.71 -6.45 15.54
N SER A 48 -12.05 -6.44 15.67
CA SER A 48 -12.97 -5.93 14.64
C SER A 48 -12.74 -4.47 14.27
N HIS A 49 -12.07 -3.67 15.10
CA HIS A 49 -11.84 -2.24 14.84
C HIS A 49 -10.38 -1.91 14.55
N VAL A 50 -9.45 -2.72 15.06
CA VAL A 50 -8.01 -2.46 14.96
C VAL A 50 -7.39 -3.13 13.74
N ILE A 51 -7.82 -4.34 13.41
CA ILE A 51 -7.18 -5.12 12.34
C ILE A 51 -7.68 -4.63 10.98
N THR A 52 -6.80 -3.98 10.20
CA THR A 52 -7.11 -3.55 8.83
C THR A 52 -6.48 -4.45 7.77
N GLN A 53 -5.54 -5.33 8.17
CA GLN A 53 -4.84 -6.25 7.25
C GLN A 53 -4.97 -7.71 7.66
N GLU A 54 -4.94 -8.62 6.69
CA GLU A 54 -4.97 -10.08 6.95
C GLU A 54 -3.59 -10.74 6.77
N ARG A 55 -2.58 -9.97 6.34
CA ARG A 55 -1.28 -10.47 5.87
C ARG A 55 -0.15 -9.72 6.55
N SER A 56 0.95 -10.42 6.81
CA SER A 56 2.19 -9.78 7.26
C SER A 56 2.77 -8.83 6.20
N ILE A 57 3.74 -7.99 6.57
CA ILE A 57 4.42 -7.10 5.61
C ILE A 57 5.11 -7.94 4.53
N TYR A 58 5.75 -9.05 4.90
CA TYR A 58 6.36 -9.97 3.95
C TYR A 58 5.34 -10.54 2.94
N ASP A 59 4.17 -10.97 3.41
CA ASP A 59 3.13 -11.51 2.53
C ASP A 59 2.53 -10.43 1.61
N GLN A 60 2.31 -9.22 2.13
CA GLN A 60 1.84 -8.08 1.34
C GLN A 60 2.85 -7.70 0.24
N LEU A 61 4.16 -7.71 0.55
CA LEU A 61 5.23 -7.53 -0.44
C LEU A 61 5.16 -8.61 -1.54
N GLY A 62 4.90 -9.86 -1.15
CA GLY A 62 4.68 -10.97 -2.08
C GLY A 62 3.46 -10.79 -2.99
N LEU A 63 2.41 -10.10 -2.52
CA LEU A 63 1.21 -9.76 -3.30
C LEU A 63 1.42 -8.53 -4.21
N GLY A 64 2.59 -7.88 -4.13
CA GLY A 64 2.99 -6.78 -5.01
C GLY A 64 2.98 -5.39 -4.36
N VAL A 65 2.60 -5.27 -3.08
CA VAL A 65 2.63 -3.99 -2.35
C VAL A 65 4.06 -3.44 -2.31
N ARG A 66 4.21 -2.13 -2.52
CA ARG A 66 5.51 -1.43 -2.48
C ARG A 66 5.50 -0.16 -1.64
N ARG A 67 4.33 0.26 -1.14
CA ARG A 67 4.20 1.44 -0.27
C ARG A 67 3.40 1.07 0.98
N PHE A 68 3.91 1.36 2.15
CA PHE A 68 3.30 0.93 3.42
C PHE A 68 3.13 2.13 4.34
N ASP A 69 1.91 2.36 4.81
CA ASP A 69 1.63 3.25 5.93
C ASP A 69 1.91 2.51 7.23
N ILE A 70 2.99 2.91 7.91
CA ILE A 70 3.42 2.37 9.20
C ILE A 70 3.20 3.45 10.24
N ARG A 71 2.45 3.12 11.31
CA ARG A 71 2.14 4.04 12.40
C ARG A 71 2.77 3.59 13.72
N PRO A 72 4.04 3.95 14.01
CA PRO A 72 4.72 3.50 15.22
C PRO A 72 4.10 4.06 16.50
N THR A 73 3.82 3.18 17.44
CA THR A 73 3.38 3.48 18.79
C THR A 73 4.32 2.85 19.80
N LEU A 74 4.88 3.67 20.68
CA LEU A 74 5.69 3.22 21.81
C LEU A 74 4.77 3.03 23.01
N ALA A 75 4.61 1.79 23.45
CA ALA A 75 3.73 1.46 24.56
C ALA A 75 4.22 0.23 25.33
N SER A 76 3.81 0.15 26.59
CA SER A 76 3.94 -1.02 27.45
C SER A 76 2.61 -1.78 27.51
N GLU A 77 2.66 -3.10 27.62
CA GLU A 77 1.46 -3.93 27.83
C GLU A 77 0.84 -3.67 29.21
N ASN A 78 1.68 -3.43 30.21
CA ASN A 78 1.33 -3.07 31.57
C ASN A 78 2.49 -2.32 32.25
N ASP A 79 2.25 -1.82 33.46
CA ASP A 79 3.21 -1.02 34.25
C ASP A 79 4.53 -1.75 34.58
N GLU A 80 4.58 -3.09 34.46
CA GLU A 80 5.76 -3.90 34.74
C GLU A 80 6.60 -4.17 33.48
N THR A 81 6.03 -3.96 32.29
CA THR A 81 6.70 -4.21 31.01
C THR A 81 7.41 -2.97 30.48
N LYS A 82 8.58 -3.17 29.89
CA LYS A 82 9.28 -2.09 29.19
C LYS A 82 8.50 -1.69 27.93
N PRO A 83 8.44 -0.39 27.60
CA PRO A 83 7.83 0.06 26.36
C PRO A 83 8.51 -0.56 25.14
N SER A 84 7.72 -0.88 24.11
CA SER A 84 8.21 -1.38 22.83
C SER A 84 7.52 -0.67 21.67
N TRP A 85 8.26 -0.49 20.58
CA TRP A 85 7.72 0.05 19.33
C TRP A 85 6.98 -1.02 18.56
N ASN A 86 5.70 -0.76 18.30
CA ASN A 86 4.84 -1.58 17.46
C ASN A 86 4.15 -0.65 16.45
N SER A 87 3.64 -1.16 15.33
CA SER A 87 2.56 -0.47 14.63
C SER A 87 1.36 -0.37 15.57
N GLY A 88 0.59 0.71 15.49
CA GLY A 88 -0.56 0.89 16.36
C GLY A 88 -1.72 1.57 15.67
N HIS A 89 -2.91 1.24 16.14
CA HIS A 89 -4.16 1.85 15.71
C HIS A 89 -4.87 2.36 16.94
N TYR A 90 -4.71 3.66 17.22
CA TYR A 90 -5.31 4.32 18.38
C TYR A 90 -6.13 5.52 17.94
N SER A 91 -7.24 5.75 18.63
CA SER A 91 -8.12 6.89 18.42
C SER A 91 -8.42 7.57 19.75
N ASN A 92 -8.46 8.91 19.73
CA ASN A 92 -8.82 9.68 20.92
C ASN A 92 -10.34 9.66 21.10
N THR A 93 -10.80 9.23 22.27
CA THR A 93 -12.22 9.10 22.60
C THR A 93 -12.57 9.96 23.81
N THR A 94 -13.85 10.00 24.19
CA THR A 94 -14.31 10.71 25.40
C THR A 94 -13.71 10.16 26.71
N ILE A 95 -13.17 8.94 26.69
CA ILE A 95 -12.54 8.28 27.84
C ILE A 95 -11.02 8.10 27.65
N GLY A 96 -10.41 8.94 26.80
CA GLY A 96 -8.99 8.89 26.47
C GLY A 96 -8.68 8.09 25.20
N TRP A 97 -7.40 7.86 24.94
CA TRP A 97 -6.99 7.09 23.77
C TRP A 97 -7.37 5.62 23.92
N GLN A 98 -7.97 5.05 22.88
CA GLN A 98 -8.38 3.65 22.82
C GLN A 98 -7.83 3.02 21.55
N GLY A 99 -7.39 1.76 21.63
CA GLY A 99 -6.73 1.09 20.51
C GLY A 99 -5.72 0.03 20.93
N ALA A 100 -4.99 -0.48 19.96
CA ALA A 100 -4.01 -1.54 20.18
C ALA A 100 -2.68 -1.30 19.49
N SER A 101 -1.64 -1.80 20.16
CA SER A 101 -0.33 -2.09 19.60
C SER A 101 -0.40 -3.43 18.89
N CYS A 102 0.02 -3.41 17.64
CA CYS A 102 -0.07 -4.51 16.70
C CYS A 102 1.31 -5.14 16.50
N THR A 103 1.84 -5.09 15.28
CA THR A 103 3.09 -5.75 14.91
C THR A 103 4.31 -4.97 15.43
N PRO A 104 5.28 -5.62 16.08
CA PRO A 104 6.55 -4.98 16.44
C PRO A 104 7.24 -4.33 15.24
N ILE A 105 7.79 -3.12 15.41
CA ILE A 105 8.55 -2.45 14.33
C ILE A 105 9.77 -3.28 13.92
N ASP A 106 10.40 -3.97 14.86
CA ASP A 106 11.54 -4.86 14.57
C ASP A 106 11.12 -6.02 13.63
N ASP A 107 9.90 -6.55 13.75
CA ASP A 107 9.40 -7.62 12.87
C ASP A 107 9.14 -7.08 11.46
N ILE A 108 8.64 -5.84 11.34
CA ILE A 108 8.49 -5.15 10.04
C ILE A 108 9.85 -4.96 9.36
N VAL A 109 10.88 -4.59 10.11
CA VAL A 109 12.25 -4.48 9.60
C VAL A 109 12.76 -5.85 9.11
N VAL A 110 12.52 -6.92 9.87
CA VAL A 110 12.88 -8.29 9.47
C VAL A 110 12.17 -8.70 8.18
N ASP A 111 10.86 -8.46 8.07
CA ASP A 111 10.08 -8.77 6.87
C ASP A 111 10.63 -8.05 5.63
N VAL A 112 10.94 -6.75 5.74
CA VAL A 112 11.52 -5.95 4.66
C VAL A 112 12.92 -6.44 4.27
N ASN A 113 13.77 -6.75 5.25
CA ASN A 113 15.12 -7.28 4.99
C ASN A 113 15.06 -8.65 4.30
N ASN A 114 14.23 -9.56 4.81
CA ASN A 114 14.03 -10.88 4.21
C ASN A 114 13.59 -10.77 2.75
N PHE A 115 12.59 -9.93 2.46
CA PHE A 115 12.11 -9.73 1.10
C PHE A 115 13.18 -9.13 0.18
N THR A 116 13.88 -8.07 0.62
CA THR A 116 14.87 -7.36 -0.21
C THR A 116 16.20 -8.10 -0.36
N SER A 117 16.42 -9.16 0.43
CA SER A 117 17.54 -10.08 0.25
C SER A 117 17.41 -10.90 -1.04
N GLU A 118 16.18 -11.21 -1.47
CA GLU A 118 15.87 -12.04 -2.64
C GLU A 118 15.28 -11.27 -3.82
N ASN A 119 14.74 -10.07 -3.57
CA ASN A 119 13.99 -9.27 -4.55
C ASN A 119 14.59 -7.87 -4.67
N ALA A 120 15.08 -7.53 -5.87
CA ALA A 120 15.67 -6.23 -6.20
C ALA A 120 14.59 -5.16 -6.45
N GLU A 121 13.70 -4.94 -5.49
CA GLU A 121 12.54 -4.06 -5.66
C GLU A 121 12.71 -2.77 -4.83
N LEU A 122 11.88 -1.75 -5.11
CA LEU A 122 11.81 -0.52 -4.34
C LEU A 122 10.66 -0.64 -3.33
N ILE A 123 10.96 -0.46 -2.04
CA ILE A 123 9.94 -0.39 -0.99
C ILE A 123 9.94 1.04 -0.42
N VAL A 124 8.75 1.57 -0.17
CA VAL A 124 8.54 2.84 0.52
C VAL A 124 7.78 2.55 1.82
N LEU A 125 8.35 2.96 2.95
CA LEU A 125 7.67 3.00 4.24
C LEU A 125 7.35 4.46 4.55
N ASP A 126 6.07 4.82 4.55
CA ASP A 126 5.61 6.08 5.10
C ASP A 126 5.37 5.86 6.60
N VAL A 127 6.24 6.44 7.43
CA VAL A 127 6.16 6.45 8.88
C VAL A 127 5.41 7.71 9.30
N SER A 128 4.20 7.52 9.81
CA SER A 128 3.32 8.61 10.23
C SER A 128 2.77 8.36 11.64
N HIS A 129 2.06 9.34 12.19
CA HIS A 129 1.31 9.17 13.45
C HIS A 129 2.15 8.59 14.59
N VAL A 130 3.42 9.00 14.70
CA VAL A 130 4.32 8.50 15.74
C VAL A 130 3.81 8.94 17.11
N GLN A 131 3.47 7.97 17.95
CA GLN A 131 2.89 8.23 19.26
C GLN A 131 3.60 7.45 20.36
N ALA A 132 3.59 8.00 21.57
CA ALA A 132 4.05 7.30 22.76
C ALA A 132 2.97 7.38 23.83
N PHE A 133 2.69 6.23 24.42
CA PHE A 133 1.62 6.01 25.38
C PHE A 133 2.15 5.39 26.65
N GLN A 134 1.50 5.73 27.76
CA GLN A 134 1.53 4.90 28.96
C GLN A 134 0.17 4.23 29.08
N ILE A 135 0.13 2.91 28.87
CA ILE A 135 -1.12 2.16 28.95
C ILE A 135 -1.40 1.79 30.41
N HIS A 136 -2.43 2.42 30.97
CA HIS A 136 -3.08 1.96 32.20
C HIS A 136 -4.40 1.27 31.86
N THR A 137 -4.91 0.42 32.75
CA THR A 137 -6.02 -0.53 32.48
C THR A 137 -7.32 0.06 31.91
N VAL A 138 -7.56 1.37 32.02
CA VAL A 138 -8.80 2.02 31.53
C VAL A 138 -8.53 3.31 30.74
N ILE A 139 -7.43 4.00 31.01
CA ILE A 139 -7.10 5.30 30.43
C ILE A 139 -5.68 5.23 29.88
N THR A 140 -5.52 5.66 28.64
CA THR A 140 -4.22 5.76 27.99
C THR A 140 -3.88 7.22 27.84
N ASP A 141 -2.88 7.68 28.59
CA ASP A 141 -2.39 9.05 28.48
C ASP A 141 -1.34 9.10 27.36
N GLN A 142 -1.62 9.89 26.33
CA GLN A 142 -0.65 10.20 25.30
C GLN A 142 0.34 11.23 25.86
N ARG A 143 1.60 10.84 25.97
CA ARG A 143 2.67 11.75 26.41
C ARG A 143 3.43 12.41 25.26
N GLY A 144 3.22 11.93 24.03
CA GLY A 144 4.01 12.30 22.86
C GLY A 144 5.41 11.67 22.87
N ALA A 145 6.02 11.53 21.69
CA ALA A 145 7.38 11.00 21.56
C ALA A 145 8.41 12.08 21.94
N SER A 146 9.26 11.79 22.92
CA SER A 146 10.42 12.60 23.28
C SER A 146 11.54 12.47 22.25
N GLU A 147 12.57 13.31 22.34
CA GLU A 147 13.77 13.18 21.48
C GLU A 147 14.40 11.79 21.57
N ALA A 148 14.52 11.23 22.78
CA ALA A 148 15.07 9.89 22.98
C ALA A 148 14.20 8.80 22.35
N ASP A 149 12.87 8.95 22.39
CA ASP A 149 11.96 8.02 21.73
C ASP A 149 12.14 8.08 20.20
N TRP A 150 12.24 9.29 19.65
CA TRP A 150 12.50 9.49 18.22
C TRP A 150 13.84 8.86 17.79
N LEU A 151 14.91 9.08 18.54
CA LEU A 151 16.22 8.48 18.25
C LEU A 151 16.19 6.95 18.33
N ASP A 152 15.50 6.35 19.32
CA ASP A 152 15.33 4.90 19.41
C ASP A 152 14.54 4.34 18.22
N LEU A 153 13.46 5.01 17.80
CA LEU A 153 12.70 4.63 16.62
C LEU A 153 13.56 4.71 15.34
N MET A 154 14.33 5.80 15.17
CA MET A 154 15.24 5.94 14.03
C MET A 154 16.32 4.87 14.02
N GLU A 155 16.89 4.54 15.18
CA GLU A 155 17.88 3.47 15.31
C GLU A 155 17.30 2.12 14.87
N ARG A 156 16.07 1.80 15.29
CA ARG A 156 15.36 0.58 14.87
C ARG A 156 15.13 0.53 13.36
N LEU A 157 14.57 1.58 12.79
CA LEU A 157 14.31 1.66 11.35
C LEU A 157 15.62 1.65 10.53
N SER A 158 16.72 2.17 11.10
CA SER A 158 18.03 2.16 10.45
C SER A 158 18.66 0.76 10.28
N LYS A 159 18.09 -0.26 10.94
CA LYS A 159 18.46 -1.68 10.76
C LYS A 159 17.96 -2.28 9.44
N ILE A 160 17.17 -1.54 8.67
CA ILE A 160 16.84 -1.94 7.29
C ILE A 160 18.12 -1.90 6.45
N GLU A 161 18.50 -3.04 5.86
CA GLU A 161 19.82 -3.20 5.22
C GLU A 161 19.93 -2.40 3.90
N ARG A 162 18.82 -2.29 3.17
CA ARG A 162 18.76 -1.73 1.82
C ARG A 162 18.28 -0.29 1.77
N LEU A 163 18.46 0.48 2.85
CA LEU A 163 18.08 1.89 2.90
C LEU A 163 18.70 2.71 1.76
N PHE A 164 17.84 3.42 1.02
CA PHE A 164 18.25 4.33 -0.02
C PHE A 164 18.79 5.62 0.60
N THR A 165 19.99 5.99 0.16
CA THR A 165 20.65 7.22 0.59
C THR A 165 21.29 7.90 -0.60
N MET A 166 21.39 9.22 -0.51
CA MET A 166 22.19 10.03 -1.42
C MET A 166 23.39 10.62 -0.66
N ASP A 167 24.38 11.13 -1.38
CA ASP A 167 25.45 11.88 -0.74
C ASP A 167 24.92 13.19 -0.16
N PRO A 168 25.47 13.70 0.97
CA PRO A 168 24.97 14.90 1.63
C PRO A 168 24.74 16.11 0.71
N PRO A 169 25.59 16.40 -0.30
CA PRO A 169 25.32 17.49 -1.24
C PRO A 169 24.03 17.32 -2.05
N GLU A 170 23.53 16.10 -2.25
CA GLU A 170 22.38 15.79 -3.09
C GLU A 170 21.06 15.56 -2.31
N ARG A 171 21.14 15.29 -1.00
CA ARG A 171 20.01 14.83 -0.14
C ARG A 171 18.81 15.78 -0.06
N ASN A 172 18.94 17.06 -0.40
CA ASN A 172 17.82 18.01 -0.35
C ASN A 172 17.76 18.93 -1.58
N LYS A 173 18.40 18.52 -2.69
CA LYS A 173 18.43 19.35 -3.91
C LYS A 173 17.18 19.21 -4.77
N LYS A 174 16.57 18.03 -4.80
CA LYS A 174 15.34 17.75 -5.55
C LYS A 174 14.57 16.58 -4.95
N ALA A 175 13.26 16.56 -5.16
CA ALA A 175 12.37 15.51 -4.68
C ALA A 175 12.73 14.13 -5.28
N LEU A 176 12.60 13.07 -4.48
CA LEU A 176 12.90 11.70 -4.88
C LEU A 176 12.03 11.24 -6.06
N GLN A 177 10.78 11.74 -6.17
CA GLN A 177 9.88 11.35 -7.28
C GLN A 177 10.40 11.75 -8.67
N THR A 178 11.39 12.64 -8.74
CA THR A 178 11.97 13.14 -10.00
C THR A 178 13.15 12.32 -10.49
N TYR A 179 13.68 11.40 -9.67
CA TYR A 179 14.77 10.51 -10.10
C TYR A 179 14.21 9.34 -10.91
N ASP A 180 15.03 8.88 -11.85
CA ASP A 180 14.74 7.66 -12.60
C ASP A 180 14.59 6.47 -11.65
N VAL A 181 13.65 5.57 -11.95
CA VAL A 181 13.44 4.33 -11.18
C VAL A 181 14.74 3.52 -11.05
N ASP A 182 15.59 3.54 -12.08
CA ASP A 182 16.91 2.90 -12.10
C ASP A 182 17.89 3.46 -11.05
N THR A 183 17.68 4.68 -10.56
CA THR A 183 18.45 5.23 -9.44
C THR A 183 18.29 4.36 -8.20
N PHE A 184 17.11 3.77 -8.02
CA PHE A 184 16.75 2.97 -6.84
C PHE A 184 17.04 1.49 -7.08
N ILE A 185 16.55 0.95 -8.20
CA ILE A 185 16.53 -0.51 -8.46
C ILE A 185 17.33 -0.95 -9.68
N GLY A 186 18.12 -0.05 -10.26
CA GLY A 186 19.05 -0.36 -11.34
C GLY A 186 20.07 -1.42 -10.92
N ASN A 187 20.63 -2.12 -11.91
CA ASN A 187 21.66 -3.15 -11.69
C ASN A 187 21.24 -4.27 -10.74
N ASN A 188 19.95 -4.60 -10.70
CA ASN A 188 19.39 -5.66 -9.86
C ASN A 188 19.67 -5.44 -8.35
N LYS A 189 19.62 -4.19 -7.91
CA LYS A 189 19.75 -3.80 -6.50
C LYS A 189 18.36 -3.51 -5.90
N ALA A 190 18.14 -3.87 -4.65
CA ALA A 190 16.95 -3.45 -3.89
C ALA A 190 17.19 -2.09 -3.21
N ALA A 191 16.11 -1.33 -2.99
CA ALA A 191 16.15 -0.06 -2.27
C ALA A 191 14.94 0.07 -1.34
N VAL A 192 15.15 0.66 -0.15
CA VAL A 192 14.08 1.01 0.78
C VAL A 192 14.14 2.48 1.12
N ILE A 193 13.05 3.20 0.91
CA ILE A 193 12.91 4.61 1.31
C ILE A 193 12.02 4.61 2.54
N VAL A 194 12.48 5.23 3.62
CA VAL A 194 11.68 5.48 4.82
C VAL A 194 11.42 6.98 4.91
N LEU A 195 10.17 7.36 4.71
CA LEU A 195 9.69 8.74 4.81
C LEU A 195 9.03 8.93 6.16
N VAL A 196 9.50 9.89 6.96
CA VAL A 196 9.00 10.14 8.32
C VAL A 196 8.29 11.48 8.35
N GLU A 197 7.01 11.45 8.70
CA GLU A 197 6.16 12.62 8.88
C GLU A 197 6.31 13.23 10.29
N ASP A 198 6.17 14.56 10.38
CA ASP A 198 6.14 15.33 11.62
C ASP A 198 7.31 15.11 12.60
N CYS A 199 8.44 14.59 12.13
CA CYS A 199 9.63 14.46 12.94
C CYS A 199 10.26 15.84 13.17
N PRO A 200 10.44 16.30 14.42
CA PRO A 200 11.03 17.60 14.71
C PRO A 200 12.56 17.63 14.52
N TYR A 201 13.19 16.50 14.16
CA TYR A 201 14.64 16.33 14.03
C TYR A 201 15.07 15.86 12.63
N PRO A 202 14.84 16.64 11.56
CA PRO A 202 15.09 16.22 10.19
C PRO A 202 16.58 15.88 9.90
N ASP A 203 17.52 16.56 10.54
CA ASP A 203 18.95 16.24 10.38
C ASP A 203 19.31 14.87 10.96
N GLN A 204 18.65 14.47 12.05
CA GLN A 204 18.83 13.14 12.65
C GLN A 204 18.28 12.05 11.73
N LEU A 205 17.14 12.29 11.06
CA LEU A 205 16.64 11.35 10.05
C LEU A 205 17.71 11.06 8.98
N PHE A 206 18.33 12.09 8.43
CA PHE A 206 19.39 11.91 7.43
C PHE A 206 20.63 11.20 8.00
N ALA A 207 21.00 11.45 9.26
CA ALA A 207 22.08 10.73 9.93
C ALA A 207 21.78 9.23 10.04
N HIS A 208 20.52 8.87 10.24
CA HIS A 208 20.02 7.49 10.27
C HIS A 208 19.62 6.94 8.89
N ARG A 209 19.97 7.61 7.79
CA ARG A 209 19.66 7.19 6.40
C ARG A 209 18.16 7.15 6.09
N LEU A 210 17.36 7.88 6.85
CA LEU A 210 15.92 8.09 6.67
C LEU A 210 15.67 9.47 6.06
N TRP A 211 14.44 9.71 5.64
CA TRP A 211 14.04 10.93 4.93
C TRP A 211 12.86 11.57 5.66
N PRO A 212 12.84 12.90 5.85
CA PRO A 212 11.60 13.56 6.22
C PRO A 212 10.57 13.43 5.07
N LYS A 213 9.29 13.47 5.39
CA LYS A 213 8.20 13.41 4.39
C LYS A 213 8.26 14.59 3.42
N THR A 214 8.53 15.78 3.96
CA THR A 214 8.58 17.04 3.24
C THR A 214 9.99 17.62 3.22
N MET A 215 10.33 18.26 2.10
CA MET A 215 11.51 19.08 1.92
C MET A 215 11.34 20.42 2.68
N SER A 216 12.44 21.12 2.90
CA SER A 216 12.44 22.43 3.57
C SER A 216 11.63 23.52 2.85
N ASN A 217 11.34 23.34 1.56
CA ASN A 217 10.49 24.24 0.77
C ASN A 217 8.99 23.85 0.80
N GLY A 218 8.61 22.86 1.61
CA GLY A 218 7.24 22.35 1.74
C GLY A 218 6.82 21.33 0.67
N GLN A 219 7.65 21.06 -0.34
CA GLN A 219 7.38 20.01 -1.33
C GLN A 219 7.60 18.62 -0.72
N GLU A 220 6.76 17.65 -1.02
CA GLU A 220 7.01 16.26 -0.61
C GLU A 220 8.19 15.63 -1.37
N PHE A 221 8.97 14.80 -0.66
CA PHE A 221 10.05 14.01 -1.27
C PHE A 221 9.53 12.90 -2.18
N LEU A 222 8.38 12.30 -1.84
CA LEU A 222 7.61 11.42 -2.72
C LEU A 222 6.15 11.80 -2.64
N ASP A 223 5.59 12.11 -3.81
CA ASP A 223 4.19 12.45 -4.01
C ASP A 223 3.26 11.43 -3.33
N SER A 224 2.44 11.92 -2.40
CA SER A 224 1.38 11.19 -1.72
C SER A 224 0.05 11.22 -2.47
N SER A 225 -0.05 11.95 -3.59
CA SER A 225 -1.26 12.02 -4.41
C SER A 225 -1.69 10.61 -4.82
N GLY A 226 -2.85 10.22 -4.31
CA GLY A 226 -3.30 8.85 -4.41
C GLY A 226 -4.77 8.72 -4.10
N THR A 227 -5.34 7.61 -4.54
CA THR A 227 -6.70 7.22 -4.18
C THR A 227 -6.61 6.12 -3.14
N SER A 228 -7.12 6.40 -1.94
CA SER A 228 -7.33 5.37 -0.93
C SER A 228 -8.71 4.74 -1.14
N ILE A 229 -8.76 3.41 -1.21
CA ILE A 229 -10.03 2.64 -1.33
C ILE A 229 -10.37 2.08 0.05
N ASN A 230 -10.40 2.97 1.04
CA ASN A 230 -10.55 2.64 2.46
C ASN A 230 -11.68 3.43 3.09
N ARG A 231 -12.03 3.02 4.32
CA ARG A 231 -12.89 3.80 5.18
C ARG A 231 -12.13 5.06 5.65
N PRO A 232 -12.60 6.29 5.40
CA PRO A 232 -12.14 7.43 6.19
C PRO A 232 -12.60 7.22 7.64
N GLN A 233 -11.69 7.26 8.60
CA GLN A 233 -12.07 7.27 10.01
C GLN A 233 -12.71 8.62 10.33
N ASP A 234 -14.01 8.76 10.10
CA ASP A 234 -14.75 9.91 10.60
C ASP A 234 -14.89 9.78 12.13
N THR A 235 -14.56 10.85 12.82
CA THR A 235 -14.47 10.98 14.30
C THR A 235 -15.73 10.48 15.03
N GLU A 236 -16.90 10.47 14.39
CA GLU A 236 -18.15 9.98 14.99
C GLU A 236 -18.22 8.45 15.12
N ASP A 237 -17.57 7.71 14.22
CA ASP A 237 -17.57 6.24 14.24
C ASP A 237 -16.64 5.67 15.33
N ALA A 238 -15.54 6.37 15.64
CA ALA A 238 -14.66 6.04 16.76
C ALA A 238 -15.36 6.23 18.11
N ILE A 239 -16.27 7.21 18.21
CA ILE A 239 -17.09 7.46 19.39
C ILE A 239 -18.20 6.39 19.52
N PHE A 240 -18.83 5.99 18.42
CA PHE A 240 -19.89 4.97 18.42
C PHE A 240 -19.36 3.55 18.73
N ALA A 241 -18.17 3.19 18.25
CA ALA A 241 -17.54 1.89 18.51
C ALA A 241 -17.12 1.69 19.99
N THR A 242 -16.89 2.78 20.73
CA THR A 242 -16.37 2.73 22.12
C THR A 242 -17.49 2.66 23.16
N LEU A 243 -18.70 3.12 22.83
CA LEU A 243 -19.86 3.17 23.75
C LEU A 243 -20.73 1.90 23.75
N LYS A 244 -20.41 0.89 22.93
CA LYS A 244 -21.12 -0.40 22.89
C LYS A 244 -20.24 -1.59 23.28
N THR A 245 -19.83 -1.66 24.53
CA THR A 245 -19.71 -2.97 25.21
C THR A 245 -21.10 -3.43 25.65
N PRO A 246 -21.50 -4.72 25.71
CA PRO A 246 -21.10 -5.97 25.06
C PRO A 246 -22.26 -6.53 24.18
N LEU A 247 -23.00 -5.64 23.49
CA LEU A 247 -24.15 -6.04 22.67
C LEU A 247 -23.77 -6.28 21.19
N GLU A 248 -22.67 -5.69 20.70
CA GLU A 248 -22.18 -5.91 19.32
C GLU A 248 -21.41 -7.22 19.16
N SER A 249 -20.88 -7.80 20.25
CA SER A 249 -20.42 -9.20 20.25
C SER A 249 -21.56 -10.21 20.01
N ILE A 250 -22.82 -9.76 20.01
CA ILE A 250 -24.01 -10.57 19.73
C ILE A 250 -24.50 -10.37 18.27
N PHE A 251 -24.10 -9.29 17.60
CA PHE A 251 -24.57 -8.95 16.24
C PHE A 251 -23.46 -9.01 15.18
N GLY A 252 -22.84 -10.17 15.02
CA GLY A 252 -22.27 -10.63 13.74
C GLY A 252 -21.03 -9.91 13.18
N ASN A 253 -20.23 -10.66 12.44
CA ASN A 253 -18.95 -10.28 11.85
C ASN A 253 -19.04 -9.27 10.66
N SER A 254 -20.15 -8.55 10.51
CA SER A 254 -20.49 -7.74 9.31
C SER A 254 -20.11 -6.26 9.40
N SER A 255 -19.54 -5.85 10.54
CA SER A 255 -19.11 -4.49 10.88
C SER A 255 -17.61 -4.35 11.19
N SER A 256 -16.82 -5.42 11.06
CA SER A 256 -15.36 -5.32 11.27
C SER A 256 -14.70 -4.46 10.18
N ALA A 257 -13.57 -3.84 10.49
CA ALA A 257 -12.76 -3.05 9.56
C ALA A 257 -12.46 -3.84 8.27
N LEU A 258 -12.08 -5.12 8.40
CA LEU A 258 -11.90 -6.02 7.25
C LEU A 258 -13.19 -6.26 6.45
N SER A 259 -14.33 -6.47 7.10
CA SER A 259 -15.61 -6.68 6.39
C SER A 259 -16.09 -5.43 5.65
N ILE A 260 -15.84 -4.24 6.22
CA ILE A 260 -16.14 -2.95 5.60
C ILE A 260 -15.20 -2.71 4.43
N ALA A 261 -13.90 -2.96 4.61
CA ALA A 261 -12.91 -2.89 3.54
C ALA A 261 -13.31 -3.81 2.37
N GLN A 262 -13.73 -5.05 2.64
CA GLN A 262 -14.22 -5.95 1.60
C GLN A 262 -15.40 -5.34 0.82
N LYS A 263 -16.43 -4.82 1.52
CA LYS A 263 -17.59 -4.19 0.86
C LYS A 263 -17.19 -2.98 0.02
N LEU A 264 -16.30 -2.13 0.53
CA LEU A 264 -15.78 -0.97 -0.21
C LEU A 264 -14.97 -1.40 -1.44
N GLN A 265 -14.14 -2.43 -1.33
CA GLN A 265 -13.43 -3.00 -2.48
C GLN A 265 -14.42 -3.51 -3.53
N GLU A 266 -15.41 -4.32 -3.13
CA GLU A 266 -16.45 -4.84 -4.03
C GLU A 266 -17.24 -3.71 -4.73
N GLU A 267 -17.53 -2.61 -4.03
CA GLU A 267 -18.24 -1.45 -4.58
C GLU A 267 -17.35 -0.60 -5.51
N LYS A 268 -16.10 -0.32 -5.12
CA LYS A 268 -15.26 0.66 -5.80
C LYS A 268 -14.41 0.06 -6.93
N PHE A 269 -13.96 -1.18 -6.80
CA PHE A 269 -13.04 -1.83 -7.75
C PHE A 269 -13.51 -1.79 -9.22
N PRO A 270 -14.81 -2.00 -9.53
CA PRO A 270 -15.31 -1.88 -10.90
C PRO A 270 -15.01 -0.54 -11.57
N ASP A 271 -14.93 0.54 -10.78
CA ASP A 271 -14.75 1.91 -11.27
C ASP A 271 -13.31 2.44 -11.14
N VAL A 272 -12.42 1.76 -10.39
CA VAL A 272 -11.08 2.28 -10.08
C VAL A 272 -10.32 2.68 -11.34
N LEU A 273 -10.30 1.79 -12.34
CA LEU A 273 -9.61 2.07 -13.60
C LEU A 273 -10.24 3.24 -14.36
N GLN A 274 -11.58 3.33 -14.37
CA GLN A 274 -12.26 4.43 -15.07
C GLN A 274 -11.97 5.77 -14.39
N LYS A 275 -12.03 5.84 -13.05
CA LYS A 275 -11.72 7.04 -12.26
C LYS A 275 -10.25 7.45 -12.35
N ALA A 276 -9.33 6.48 -12.45
CA ALA A 276 -7.91 6.78 -12.56
C ALA A 276 -7.55 7.54 -13.85
N ILE A 277 -8.40 7.53 -14.89
CA ILE A 277 -8.18 8.32 -16.11
C ILE A 277 -8.18 9.83 -15.80
N ASP A 278 -8.95 10.27 -14.80
CA ASP A 278 -9.14 11.70 -14.51
C ASP A 278 -7.96 12.33 -13.75
N GLY A 279 -7.13 11.53 -13.09
CA GLY A 279 -6.06 12.03 -12.21
C GLY A 279 -4.78 11.20 -12.11
N LEU A 280 -4.73 10.02 -12.75
CA LEU A 280 -3.57 9.11 -12.83
C LEU A 280 -2.71 9.06 -11.55
N PRO A 281 -3.21 8.42 -10.47
CA PRO A 281 -2.64 8.55 -9.12
C PRO A 281 -1.19 8.03 -9.03
N ALA A 282 -0.37 8.58 -8.14
CA ALA A 282 0.97 8.07 -7.83
C ALA A 282 0.92 6.83 -6.91
N ASN A 283 -0.15 6.69 -6.14
CA ASN A 283 -0.37 5.58 -5.22
C ASN A 283 -1.85 5.14 -5.22
N LEU A 284 -2.08 3.83 -5.13
CA LEU A 284 -3.39 3.27 -4.78
C LEU A 284 -3.22 2.46 -3.51
N ALA A 285 -3.85 2.88 -2.41
CA ALA A 285 -3.77 2.18 -1.14
C ALA A 285 -5.09 1.50 -0.80
N THR A 286 -5.01 0.32 -0.19
CA THR A 286 -6.20 -0.32 0.40
C THR A 286 -5.91 -1.02 1.74
N ASP A 287 -6.96 -1.16 2.55
CA ASP A 287 -7.07 -2.13 3.63
C ASP A 287 -7.29 -3.52 3.04
N ARG A 288 -7.11 -4.58 3.83
CA ARG A 288 -7.42 -5.94 3.43
C ARG A 288 -6.73 -6.39 2.13
N ILE A 289 -5.40 -6.39 2.14
CA ILE A 289 -4.58 -6.94 1.07
C ILE A 289 -4.64 -8.48 1.12
N ILE A 290 -5.38 -9.11 0.20
CA ILE A 290 -5.58 -10.56 0.19
C ILE A 290 -5.13 -11.27 -1.09
N ASN A 291 -4.95 -10.52 -2.18
CA ASN A 291 -4.60 -11.03 -3.52
C ASN A 291 -3.88 -9.93 -4.34
N ALA A 292 -3.66 -10.17 -5.64
CA ALA A 292 -2.95 -9.27 -6.55
C ALA A 292 -3.85 -8.25 -7.28
N ASP A 293 -5.06 -7.96 -6.78
CA ASP A 293 -5.98 -7.02 -7.45
C ASP A 293 -5.38 -5.60 -7.48
N LEU A 294 -4.79 -5.16 -6.37
CA LEU A 294 -4.14 -3.86 -6.30
C LEU A 294 -2.97 -3.74 -7.29
N LEU A 295 -2.15 -4.79 -7.40
CA LEU A 295 -1.07 -4.86 -8.38
C LEU A 295 -1.63 -4.79 -9.82
N THR A 296 -2.76 -5.44 -10.08
CA THR A 296 -3.44 -5.41 -11.38
C THR A 296 -3.83 -3.99 -11.78
N PHE A 297 -4.43 -3.22 -10.86
CA PHE A 297 -4.77 -1.82 -11.10
C PHE A 297 -3.54 -0.97 -11.36
N CYS A 298 -2.53 -1.07 -10.49
CA CYS A 298 -1.31 -0.27 -10.57
C CYS A 298 -0.55 -0.48 -11.88
N ILE A 299 -0.36 -1.74 -12.32
CA ILE A 299 0.28 -2.02 -13.61
C ILE A 299 -0.55 -1.44 -14.77
N ALA A 300 -1.88 -1.61 -14.75
CA ALA A 300 -2.73 -1.07 -15.82
C ALA A 300 -2.61 0.47 -15.92
N ILE A 301 -2.67 1.17 -14.78
CA ILE A 301 -2.54 2.64 -14.71
C ILE A 301 -1.13 3.08 -15.14
N MET A 302 -0.09 2.36 -14.73
CA MET A 302 1.28 2.64 -15.14
C MET A 302 1.48 2.56 -16.64
N TYR A 303 0.96 1.51 -17.29
CA TYR A 303 1.03 1.39 -18.75
C TYR A 303 0.15 2.44 -19.44
N LEU A 304 -0.96 2.88 -18.83
CA LEU A 304 -1.75 3.99 -19.35
C LEU A 304 -0.96 5.30 -19.32
N LYS A 305 -0.32 5.63 -18.18
CA LYS A 305 0.59 6.77 -18.05
C LYS A 305 1.69 6.73 -19.12
N LEU A 306 2.29 5.56 -19.31
CA LEU A 306 3.33 5.31 -20.31
C LEU A 306 2.83 5.59 -21.73
N ASN A 307 1.68 5.01 -22.09
CA ASN A 307 1.07 5.14 -23.41
C ASN A 307 0.73 6.61 -23.71
N ILE A 308 0.10 7.32 -22.77
CA ILE A 308 -0.22 8.75 -22.92
C ILE A 308 1.05 9.57 -23.15
N ALA A 309 2.09 9.36 -22.32
CA ALA A 309 3.35 10.08 -22.44
C ALA A 309 4.10 9.83 -23.76
N GLN A 310 3.77 8.75 -24.48
CA GLN A 310 4.34 8.40 -25.78
C GLN A 310 3.42 8.69 -26.97
N GLY A 311 2.21 9.22 -26.75
CA GLY A 311 1.21 9.38 -27.80
C GLY A 311 0.65 8.06 -28.33
N LEU A 312 0.70 7.00 -27.52
CA LEU A 312 0.23 5.64 -27.80
C LEU A 312 -1.04 5.29 -27.01
N ASP A 313 -1.84 6.29 -26.64
CA ASP A 313 -3.05 6.16 -25.83
C ASP A 313 -4.18 5.33 -26.50
N GLY A 314 -4.02 4.99 -27.78
CA GLY A 314 -4.85 4.01 -28.49
C GLY A 314 -4.50 2.54 -28.20
N ASN A 315 -3.31 2.27 -27.63
CA ASN A 315 -2.88 0.90 -27.36
C ASN A 315 -3.69 0.30 -26.21
N LYS A 316 -4.24 -0.89 -26.48
CA LYS A 316 -4.93 -1.69 -25.47
C LYS A 316 -3.94 -2.20 -24.43
N ILE A 317 -4.32 -2.10 -23.17
CA ILE A 317 -3.57 -2.64 -22.03
C ILE A 317 -4.42 -3.72 -21.39
N VAL A 318 -3.85 -4.88 -21.15
CA VAL A 318 -4.53 -6.01 -20.52
C VAL A 318 -3.62 -6.53 -19.41
N VAL A 319 -4.11 -6.52 -18.18
CA VAL A 319 -3.39 -7.02 -17.00
C VAL A 319 -4.26 -8.05 -16.31
N TYR A 320 -3.71 -9.22 -16.02
CA TYR A 320 -4.43 -10.30 -15.36
C TYR A 320 -3.60 -10.87 -14.21
N GLY A 321 -4.16 -10.90 -13.00
CA GLY A 321 -3.46 -11.39 -11.80
C GLY A 321 -2.11 -10.70 -11.57
N GLY A 322 -2.03 -9.38 -11.83
CA GLY A 322 -0.80 -8.60 -11.73
C GLY A 322 0.25 -8.91 -12.80
N ALA A 323 -0.09 -9.62 -13.88
CA ALA A 323 0.79 -9.83 -15.03
C ALA A 323 0.27 -9.07 -16.27
N LEU A 324 1.16 -8.34 -16.95
CA LEU A 324 0.82 -7.75 -18.24
C LEU A 324 0.68 -8.84 -19.31
N ILE A 325 -0.47 -8.89 -19.98
CA ILE A 325 -0.73 -9.84 -21.05
C ILE A 325 -0.30 -9.23 -22.38
N THR A 326 0.63 -9.89 -23.07
CA THR A 326 1.21 -9.46 -24.35
C THR A 326 0.85 -10.37 -25.53
N ASP A 327 0.14 -11.47 -25.27
CA ASP A 327 -0.27 -12.42 -26.32
C ASP A 327 -1.25 -11.77 -27.30
N ALA A 328 -0.85 -11.71 -28.59
CA ALA A 328 -1.63 -11.11 -29.65
C ALA A 328 -3.03 -11.75 -29.81
N LYS A 329 -3.16 -13.07 -29.64
CA LYS A 329 -4.45 -13.76 -29.74
C LYS A 329 -5.40 -13.36 -28.61
N VAL A 330 -4.88 -13.13 -27.41
CA VAL A 330 -5.68 -12.61 -26.30
C VAL A 330 -6.15 -11.19 -26.60
N HIS A 331 -5.24 -10.35 -27.12
CA HIS A 331 -5.57 -9.00 -27.53
C HIS A 331 -6.61 -8.95 -28.64
N ASP A 332 -6.56 -9.85 -29.62
CA ASP A 332 -7.54 -9.96 -30.71
C ASP A 332 -8.92 -10.38 -30.20
N ARG A 333 -8.99 -11.36 -29.29
CA ARG A 333 -10.26 -11.79 -28.68
C ARG A 333 -10.94 -10.65 -27.92
N ILE A 334 -10.17 -9.90 -27.12
CA ILE A 334 -10.69 -8.73 -26.40
C ILE A 334 -11.11 -7.63 -27.38
N GLN A 335 -10.34 -7.40 -28.44
CA GLN A 335 -10.69 -6.41 -29.47
C GLN A 335 -12.03 -6.76 -30.14
N GLN A 336 -12.24 -8.03 -30.50
CA GLN A 336 -13.51 -8.47 -31.06
C GLN A 336 -14.69 -8.24 -30.11
N ALA A 337 -14.50 -8.41 -28.80
CA ALA A 337 -15.54 -8.13 -27.81
C ALA A 337 -15.84 -6.63 -27.71
N ILE A 338 -14.81 -5.78 -27.76
CA ILE A 338 -14.95 -4.31 -27.80
C ILE A 338 -15.71 -3.86 -29.06
N ASP A 339 -15.31 -4.36 -30.23
CA ASP A 339 -15.89 -3.97 -31.52
C ASP A 339 -17.35 -4.37 -31.64
N LYS A 340 -17.73 -5.51 -31.05
CA LYS A 340 -19.11 -6.02 -31.02
C LYS A 340 -19.94 -5.48 -29.86
N GLY A 341 -19.34 -4.75 -28.91
CA GLY A 341 -19.99 -4.31 -27.68
C GLY A 341 -20.46 -5.48 -26.80
N THR A 342 -19.81 -6.64 -26.88
CA THR A 342 -20.16 -7.83 -26.11
C THR A 342 -19.32 -7.94 -24.85
N SER A 343 -19.74 -8.80 -23.92
CA SER A 343 -18.93 -9.11 -22.75
C SER A 343 -17.74 -10.02 -23.09
N PHE A 344 -16.72 -10.01 -22.23
CA PHE A 344 -15.59 -10.93 -22.29
C PHE A 344 -15.40 -11.60 -20.93
N GLU A 345 -15.52 -12.92 -20.87
CA GLU A 345 -15.34 -13.69 -19.65
C GLU A 345 -13.86 -13.76 -19.25
N VAL A 346 -13.57 -13.36 -18.02
CA VAL A 346 -12.24 -13.41 -17.42
C VAL A 346 -11.95 -14.83 -16.94
N SER A 347 -11.06 -15.53 -17.63
CA SER A 347 -10.60 -16.87 -17.24
C SER A 347 -9.19 -17.13 -17.75
N ASN A 348 -8.52 -18.10 -17.14
CA ASN A 348 -7.20 -18.57 -17.59
C ASN A 348 -7.18 -18.95 -19.08
N ASP A 349 -8.21 -19.63 -19.57
CA ASP A 349 -8.30 -20.08 -20.97
C ASP A 349 -8.44 -18.91 -21.95
N ASN A 350 -9.25 -17.92 -21.59
CA ASN A 350 -9.47 -16.73 -22.41
C ASN A 350 -8.28 -15.76 -22.35
N LEU A 351 -7.51 -15.77 -21.27
CA LEU A 351 -6.33 -14.92 -21.08
C LEU A 351 -5.01 -15.65 -21.39
N GLY A 352 -5.08 -16.94 -21.72
CA GLY A 352 -3.96 -17.76 -22.21
C GLY A 352 -2.93 -18.13 -21.15
N THR A 353 -3.20 -17.87 -19.88
CA THR A 353 -2.26 -18.09 -18.78
C THR A 353 -2.98 -18.15 -17.43
N ASP A 354 -2.41 -18.89 -16.49
CA ASP A 354 -2.77 -18.80 -15.06
C ASP A 354 -1.59 -18.20 -14.29
N PRO A 355 -1.57 -16.87 -14.06
CA PRO A 355 -0.47 -16.23 -13.37
C PRO A 355 -0.44 -16.60 -11.88
N TRP A 356 -1.57 -17.07 -11.32
CA TRP A 356 -1.71 -17.41 -9.91
C TRP A 356 -2.55 -18.69 -9.74
N PRO A 357 -1.94 -19.88 -9.93
CA PRO A 357 -2.65 -21.15 -9.82
C PRO A 357 -3.34 -21.34 -8.47
N GLY A 358 -4.66 -21.61 -8.52
CA GLY A 358 -5.49 -21.85 -7.34
C GLY A 358 -5.80 -20.63 -6.49
N LEU A 359 -5.42 -19.43 -6.92
CA LEU A 359 -5.67 -18.18 -6.20
C LEU A 359 -6.56 -17.25 -7.02
N LYS A 360 -7.29 -16.38 -6.31
CA LYS A 360 -8.19 -15.39 -6.92
C LYS A 360 -7.37 -14.39 -7.71
N LYS A 361 -7.82 -14.12 -8.94
CA LYS A 361 -7.25 -13.15 -9.86
C LYS A 361 -8.33 -12.17 -10.31
N SER A 362 -7.89 -11.07 -10.91
CA SER A 362 -8.76 -10.17 -11.64
C SER A 362 -8.07 -9.68 -12.90
N CYS A 363 -8.88 -9.17 -13.84
CA CYS A 363 -8.41 -8.60 -15.09
C CYS A 363 -8.77 -7.12 -15.16
N GLY A 364 -7.77 -6.29 -15.47
CA GLY A 364 -7.92 -4.88 -15.79
C GLY A 364 -7.61 -4.62 -17.25
N VAL A 365 -8.46 -3.86 -17.93
CA VAL A 365 -8.31 -3.49 -19.34
C VAL A 365 -8.47 -1.98 -19.52
N TYR A 366 -7.49 -1.36 -20.17
CA TYR A 366 -7.67 -0.05 -20.80
C TYR A 366 -7.72 -0.20 -22.31
N TYR A 367 -8.64 0.53 -22.95
CA TYR A 367 -8.77 0.58 -24.40
C TYR A 367 -9.34 1.93 -24.83
N LYS A 368 -9.16 2.28 -26.11
CA LYS A 368 -9.74 3.47 -26.71
C LYS A 368 -10.89 3.10 -27.63
N GLN A 369 -12.04 3.74 -27.46
CA GLN A 369 -13.23 3.54 -28.29
C GLN A 369 -13.89 4.90 -28.52
N ASN A 370 -14.20 5.22 -29.77
CA ASN A 370 -14.81 6.51 -30.16
C ASN A 370 -14.03 7.73 -29.64
N GLY A 371 -12.69 7.65 -29.65
CA GLY A 371 -11.81 8.73 -29.18
C GLY A 371 -11.65 8.83 -27.67
N GLN A 372 -12.40 8.05 -26.88
CA GLN A 372 -12.33 8.06 -25.41
C GLN A 372 -11.60 6.83 -24.87
N ILE A 373 -10.79 7.05 -23.83
CA ILE A 373 -10.16 5.97 -23.08
C ILE A 373 -11.18 5.42 -22.08
N LYS A 374 -11.30 4.09 -22.01
CA LYS A 374 -12.19 3.38 -21.11
C LYS A 374 -11.39 2.38 -20.27
N GLY A 375 -11.66 2.37 -18.97
CA GLY A 375 -11.12 1.38 -18.03
C GLY A 375 -12.19 0.37 -17.64
N ARG A 376 -11.86 -0.92 -17.65
CA ARG A 376 -12.76 -2.01 -17.23
C ARG A 376 -12.02 -2.98 -16.34
N TRP A 377 -12.69 -3.43 -15.30
CA TRP A 377 -12.18 -4.43 -14.38
C TRP A 377 -13.23 -5.50 -14.11
N ALA A 378 -12.80 -6.74 -13.97
CA ALA A 378 -13.64 -7.82 -13.48
C ALA A 378 -12.79 -8.88 -12.76
N PRO A 379 -13.31 -9.51 -11.69
CA PRO A 379 -12.67 -10.66 -11.08
C PRO A 379 -12.74 -11.89 -12.02
N GLU A 380 -11.90 -12.88 -11.77
CA GLU A 380 -11.96 -14.17 -12.47
C GLU A 380 -13.35 -14.80 -12.38
N PHE A 381 -13.78 -15.46 -13.47
CA PHE A 381 -15.12 -16.03 -13.68
C PHE A 381 -16.26 -15.00 -13.76
N SER A 382 -15.93 -13.71 -13.87
CA SER A 382 -16.87 -12.64 -14.20
C SER A 382 -16.58 -12.07 -15.59
N ALA A 383 -17.41 -11.14 -16.04
CA ALA A 383 -17.31 -10.60 -17.38
C ALA A 383 -16.90 -9.12 -17.39
N LEU A 384 -15.95 -8.78 -18.26
CA LEU A 384 -15.70 -7.40 -18.66
C LEU A 384 -16.81 -6.95 -19.60
N LEU A 385 -17.46 -5.83 -19.29
CA LEU A 385 -18.56 -5.28 -20.09
C LEU A 385 -18.05 -4.12 -20.97
N PHE A 386 -18.11 -4.29 -22.29
CA PHE A 386 -17.64 -3.30 -23.26
C PHE A 386 -18.74 -2.51 -23.98
N SER A 387 -20.01 -2.77 -23.64
CA SER A 387 -21.18 -2.05 -24.14
C SER A 387 -21.17 -0.56 -23.79
#